data_AF-A0AAE1UCE6-F1
#
_entry.id   AF-A0AAE1UCE6-F1
#
_cell.length_a   1.000
_cell.length_b   1.000
_cell.length_c   1.000
_cell.angle_alpha   90.00
_cell.angle_beta   90.00
_cell.angle_gamma   90.00
#
_symmetry.space_group_name_H-M   'P 1'
#
loop_
_entity.id
_entity.type
_entity.pdbx_description
1 polymer ?
#
loop_
_entity_poly.entity_id
_entity_poly.type
_entity_poly.pdbx_seq_one_letter_code
_entity_poly.pdbx_strand_id
1 'polypeptide(L)'
;MSRNSGKSCVLLKAVTELPAESQCLVVTSSPDVEESDITRCSHLVEPNDHEEERANAVVEPVLHNSQVLKNPGEKLIHLQEEQAASIVHLLQEHVALFSDSPSLCPLLRHDVDVQDSHPVRQPPYRLNAEKR
;
A
#
# COMPACT_ATOMS: atom_id res chain seq x y z
N MET A 1 -39.85 -8.41 21.83
CA MET A 1 -39.69 -8.75 20.40
C MET A 1 -39.86 -7.48 19.57
N SER A 2 -38.95 -7.22 18.64
CA SER A 2 -38.91 -6.24 17.53
C SER A 2 -39.30 -4.78 17.82
N ARG A 3 -38.38 -3.82 18.05
CA ARG A 3 -37.37 -3.17 17.16
C ARG A 3 -37.93 -2.46 15.89
N ASN A 4 -37.99 -1.13 16.01
CA ASN A 4 -37.61 -0.05 15.08
C ASN A 4 -37.81 -0.20 13.55
N SER A 5 -38.36 0.84 12.92
CA SER A 5 -37.52 1.95 12.41
C SER A 5 -38.38 3.04 11.75
N GLY A 6 -38.22 4.27 12.24
CA GLY A 6 -38.77 5.46 11.63
C GLY A 6 -38.08 5.73 10.29
N LYS A 7 -38.89 5.95 9.26
CA LYS A 7 -38.43 6.38 7.95
C LYS A 7 -37.99 7.85 8.05
N SER A 8 -36.69 8.10 8.19
CA SER A 8 -36.14 9.45 7.99
C SER A 8 -35.87 9.65 6.49
N CYS A 9 -36.62 10.57 5.89
CA CYS A 9 -36.42 11.06 4.54
C CYS A 9 -35.17 11.95 4.54
N VAL A 10 -34.12 11.55 3.85
CA VAL A 10 -32.93 12.38 3.67
C VAL A 10 -33.18 13.32 2.50
N LEU A 11 -33.47 14.59 2.80
CA LEU A 11 -33.49 15.67 1.81
C LEU A 11 -32.05 16.00 1.42
N LEU A 12 -31.65 15.60 0.22
CA LEU A 12 -30.43 16.07 -0.43
C LEU A 12 -30.63 17.54 -0.81
N LYS A 13 -29.99 18.46 -0.09
CA LYS A 13 -29.80 19.83 -0.58
C LYS A 13 -28.63 19.83 -1.55
N ALA A 14 -28.91 20.16 -2.80
CA ALA A 14 -27.91 20.45 -3.80
C ALA A 14 -27.10 21.69 -3.36
N VAL A 15 -25.79 21.53 -3.20
CA VAL A 15 -24.88 22.67 -3.20
C VAL A 15 -24.48 22.89 -4.65
N THR A 16 -24.99 23.99 -5.19
CA THR A 16 -24.58 24.58 -6.45
C THR A 16 -23.13 25.08 -6.34
N GLU A 17 -22.34 24.70 -7.35
CA GLU A 17 -21.13 25.38 -7.85
C GLU A 17 -19.82 25.24 -7.05
N LEU A 18 -19.04 24.18 -7.34
CA LEU A 18 -17.56 24.17 -7.43
C LEU A 18 -17.08 23.03 -8.38
N PRO A 19 -15.96 23.18 -9.12
CA PRO A 19 -15.56 22.27 -10.20
C PRO A 19 -15.07 20.89 -9.72
N ALA A 20 -15.23 19.88 -10.57
CA ALA A 20 -15.28 18.46 -10.24
C ALA A 20 -13.93 17.73 -9.97
N GLU A 21 -12.80 18.43 -9.81
CA GLU A 21 -11.48 17.77 -9.75
C GLU A 21 -10.72 17.94 -8.43
N SER A 22 -11.39 18.31 -7.33
CA SER A 22 -10.72 18.47 -6.03
C SER A 22 -11.60 18.12 -4.83
N GLN A 23 -12.35 17.01 -4.91
CA GLN A 23 -12.96 16.44 -3.71
C GLN A 23 -11.95 15.52 -3.01
N CYS A 24 -11.10 16.13 -2.19
CA CYS A 24 -10.41 15.41 -1.13
C CYS A 24 -11.47 14.99 -0.11
N LEU A 25 -11.57 13.70 0.20
CA LEU A 25 -12.40 13.21 1.29
C LEU A 25 -11.71 13.61 2.61
N VAL A 26 -11.97 14.82 3.07
CA VAL A 26 -11.46 15.30 4.35
C VAL A 26 -12.33 14.67 5.43
N VAL A 27 -11.82 13.63 6.09
CA VAL A 27 -12.39 13.20 7.38
C VAL A 27 -12.01 14.28 8.38
N THR A 28 -12.83 15.32 8.48
CA THR A 28 -12.72 16.29 9.56
C THR A 28 -13.25 15.62 10.81
N SER A 29 -12.35 15.21 11.69
CA SER A 29 -12.67 14.80 13.05
C SER A 29 -13.31 15.97 13.79
N SER A 30 -14.62 15.92 14.02
CA SER A 30 -15.22 16.67 15.13
C SER A 30 -14.91 15.94 16.45
N PRO A 31 -14.70 16.70 17.54
CA PRO A 31 -14.37 16.17 18.85
C PRO A 31 -15.62 15.57 19.46
N ASP A 32 -15.50 14.35 19.99
CA ASP A 32 -16.37 13.68 20.99
C ASP A 32 -16.35 12.17 20.75
N VAL A 33 -15.17 11.55 20.79
CA VAL A 33 -15.05 10.09 20.96
C VAL A 33 -14.02 9.84 22.05
N GLU A 34 -14.53 9.42 23.19
CA GLU A 34 -13.82 9.05 24.41
C GLU A 34 -12.63 8.13 24.11
N GLU A 35 -11.50 8.49 24.72
CA GLU A 35 -10.22 7.80 24.73
C GLU A 35 -10.33 6.46 25.47
N SER A 36 -10.93 5.44 24.84
CA SER A 36 -10.71 4.04 25.22
C SER A 36 -11.06 3.14 24.05
N ASP A 37 -10.21 2.13 23.83
CA ASP A 37 -10.32 1.09 22.82
C ASP A 37 -9.76 1.39 21.43
N ILE A 38 -8.52 1.89 21.38
CA ILE A 38 -7.57 1.38 20.38
C ILE A 38 -7.15 -0.02 20.87
N THR A 39 -8.03 -1.00 20.67
CA THR A 39 -7.67 -2.40 20.85
C THR A 39 -6.63 -2.72 19.77
N ARG A 40 -5.35 -2.69 20.17
CA ARG A 40 -4.29 -3.45 19.49
C ARG A 40 -4.87 -4.82 19.20
N CYS A 41 -5.05 -5.16 17.92
CA CYS A 41 -5.33 -6.53 17.54
C CYS A 41 -4.12 -7.38 17.93
N SER A 42 -4.10 -7.83 19.18
CA SER A 42 -3.33 -8.98 19.61
C SER A 42 -3.95 -10.17 18.91
N HIS A 43 -3.39 -10.49 17.75
CA HIS A 43 -3.58 -11.75 17.06
C HIS A 43 -3.26 -12.88 18.07
N LEU A 44 -4.30 -13.53 18.60
CA LEU A 44 -4.16 -14.79 19.30
C LEU A 44 -3.81 -15.83 18.24
N VAL A 45 -2.51 -16.01 18.01
CA VAL A 45 -2.00 -17.16 17.27
C VAL A 45 -2.15 -18.36 18.19
N GLU A 46 -3.06 -19.27 17.85
CA GLU A 46 -3.02 -20.61 18.41
C GLU A 46 -1.69 -21.27 18.02
N PRO A 47 -1.03 -21.99 18.95
CA PRO A 47 0.30 -22.55 18.70
C PRO A 47 0.17 -23.68 17.67
N ASN A 48 0.53 -23.39 16.43
CA ASN A 48 0.95 -24.42 15.49
C ASN A 48 2.44 -24.66 15.73
N ASP A 49 2.79 -25.89 16.12
CA ASP A 49 4.15 -26.39 16.37
C ASP A 49 5.02 -26.50 15.09
N HIS A 50 4.96 -25.49 14.21
CA HIS A 50 5.86 -25.39 13.07
C HIS A 50 7.04 -24.51 13.48
N GLU A 51 8.12 -25.18 13.90
CA GLU A 51 9.50 -24.68 14.03
C GLU A 51 9.68 -23.29 13.41
N GLU A 52 9.71 -22.27 14.27
CA GLU A 52 9.95 -20.88 13.89
C GLU A 52 11.44 -20.72 13.55
N GLU A 53 11.86 -21.28 12.41
CA GLU A 53 13.12 -20.92 11.78
C GLU A 53 12.98 -19.49 11.28
N ARG A 54 13.26 -18.55 12.19
CA ARG A 54 13.30 -17.12 11.90
C ARG A 54 14.47 -16.89 10.94
N ALA A 55 14.20 -17.09 9.65
CA ALA A 55 15.17 -16.90 8.59
C ALA A 55 15.75 -15.50 8.75
N ASN A 56 17.06 -15.42 8.93
CA ASN A 56 17.84 -14.22 8.74
C ASN A 56 17.78 -13.85 7.26
N ALA A 57 16.61 -13.42 6.79
CA ALA A 57 16.39 -13.00 5.43
C ALA A 57 17.15 -11.69 5.26
N VAL A 58 18.27 -11.77 4.53
CA VAL A 58 18.94 -10.60 3.99
C VAL A 58 17.91 -9.88 3.13
N VAL A 59 17.47 -8.70 3.57
CA VAL A 59 16.56 -7.87 2.79
C VAL A 59 17.38 -7.28 1.65
N GLU A 60 17.33 -7.94 0.50
CA GLU A 60 17.88 -7.39 -0.72
C GLU A 60 17.02 -6.20 -1.16
N PRO A 61 17.62 -5.09 -1.61
CA PRO A 61 16.88 -3.88 -1.98
C PRO A 61 16.07 -4.04 -3.26
N VAL A 62 16.17 -5.18 -3.94
CA VAL A 62 15.53 -5.47 -5.23
C VAL A 62 14.39 -6.45 -5.02
N LEU A 63 13.21 -6.11 -5.53
CA LEU A 63 12.07 -7.03 -5.56
C LEU A 63 12.26 -7.99 -6.73
N HIS A 64 12.01 -9.29 -6.51
CA HIS A 64 12.16 -10.34 -7.52
C HIS A 64 10.79 -10.83 -8.03
N ASN A 65 9.88 -9.88 -8.24
CA ASN A 65 8.50 -10.16 -8.64
C ASN A 65 8.46 -10.87 -10.00
N SER A 66 9.32 -10.46 -10.94
CA SER A 66 9.43 -11.06 -12.27
C SER A 66 9.80 -12.54 -12.23
N GLN A 67 10.62 -12.96 -11.26
CA GLN A 67 11.01 -14.35 -11.08
C GLN A 67 9.85 -15.19 -10.56
N VAL A 68 9.13 -14.66 -9.55
CA VAL A 68 7.98 -15.34 -8.93
C VAL A 68 6.82 -15.44 -9.91
N LEU A 69 6.57 -14.39 -10.70
CA LEU A 69 5.45 -14.30 -11.63
C LEU A 69 5.76 -14.90 -13.01
N LYS A 70 6.91 -15.56 -13.19
CA LYS A 70 7.26 -16.25 -14.44
C LYS A 70 6.27 -17.37 -14.78
N ASN A 71 5.87 -18.15 -13.78
CA ASN A 71 4.92 -19.27 -13.90
C ASN A 71 3.82 -19.15 -12.84
N PRO A 72 2.86 -18.21 -12.98
CA PRO A 72 1.84 -18.00 -11.96
C PRO A 72 0.93 -19.22 -11.78
N GLY A 73 0.72 -20.02 -12.83
CA GLY A 73 -0.10 -21.24 -12.77
C GLY A 73 0.38 -22.25 -11.74
N GLU A 74 1.71 -22.40 -11.55
CA GLU A 74 2.27 -23.31 -10.53
C GLU A 74 1.93 -22.85 -9.10
N LYS A 75 1.74 -21.55 -8.90
CA LYS A 75 1.38 -20.96 -7.60
C LYS A 75 -0.13 -20.98 -7.35
N LEU A 76 -0.93 -21.10 -8.40
CA LEU A 76 -2.39 -21.03 -8.35
C LEU A 76 -3.08 -22.40 -8.44
N ILE A 77 -2.33 -23.51 -8.34
CA ILE A 77 -2.85 -24.89 -8.45
C ILE A 77 -3.95 -25.26 -7.42
N HIS A 78 -4.03 -24.49 -6.33
CA HIS A 78 -5.00 -24.71 -5.26
C HIS A 78 -6.36 -24.05 -5.55
N LEU A 79 -6.43 -23.22 -6.59
CA LEU A 79 -7.64 -22.52 -7.01
C LEU A 79 -8.37 -23.30 -8.10
N GLN A 80 -9.66 -23.03 -8.23
CA GLN A 80 -10.43 -23.51 -9.36
C GLN A 80 -9.94 -22.86 -10.65
N GLU A 81 -10.08 -23.55 -11.79
CA GLU A 81 -9.55 -23.11 -13.08
C GLU A 81 -10.03 -21.70 -13.47
N GLU A 82 -11.32 -21.41 -13.27
CA GLU A 82 -11.91 -20.10 -13.54
C GLU A 82 -11.31 -18.98 -12.66
N GLN A 83 -11.04 -19.28 -11.38
CA GLN A 83 -10.43 -18.33 -10.45
C GLN A 83 -8.96 -18.09 -10.78
N ALA A 84 -8.22 -19.15 -11.09
CA ALA A 84 -6.83 -19.05 -11.51
C ALA A 84 -6.70 -18.24 -12.81
N ALA A 85 -7.57 -18.49 -13.80
CA ALA A 85 -7.60 -17.75 -15.05
C ALA A 85 -7.88 -16.25 -14.83
N SER A 86 -8.83 -15.92 -13.94
CA SER A 86 -9.13 -14.53 -13.58
C SER A 86 -7.94 -13.81 -12.96
N ILE A 87 -7.22 -14.46 -12.04
CA ILE A 87 -6.01 -13.87 -11.42
C ILE A 87 -4.90 -13.70 -12.45
N VAL A 88 -4.67 -14.69 -13.31
CA VAL A 88 -3.67 -14.58 -14.39
C VAL A 88 -3.99 -13.41 -15.32
N HIS A 89 -5.27 -13.21 -15.66
CA HIS A 89 -5.72 -12.07 -16.43
C HIS A 89 -5.38 -10.74 -15.75
N LEU A 90 -5.68 -10.60 -14.45
CA LEU A 90 -5.36 -9.38 -13.68
C LEU A 90 -3.85 -9.10 -13.61
N LEU A 91 -3.03 -10.15 -13.43
CA LEU A 91 -1.57 -10.02 -13.42
C LEU A 91 -1.04 -9.51 -14.78
N GLN A 92 -1.64 -9.98 -15.88
CA GLN A 92 -1.29 -9.55 -17.23
C GLN A 92 -1.80 -8.15 -17.58
N GLU A 93 -2.96 -7.76 -17.03
CA GLU A 93 -3.55 -6.44 -17.23
C GLU A 93 -2.74 -5.34 -16.50
N HIS A 94 -2.19 -5.66 -15.33
CA HIS A 94 -1.54 -4.71 -14.45
C HIS A 94 -0.05 -4.98 -14.20
N VAL A 95 0.71 -5.33 -15.26
CA VAL A 95 2.15 -5.66 -15.16
C VAL A 95 2.97 -4.58 -14.43
N ALA A 96 2.63 -3.31 -14.64
CA ALA A 96 3.34 -2.19 -14.02
C ALA A 96 3.23 -2.13 -12.48
N LEU A 97 2.23 -2.78 -11.88
CA LEU A 97 2.11 -2.89 -10.42
C LEU A 97 3.06 -3.94 -9.84
N PHE A 98 3.50 -4.89 -10.66
CA PHE A 98 4.29 -6.04 -10.25
C PHE A 98 5.69 -6.04 -10.85
N SER A 99 6.20 -4.89 -11.28
CA SER A 99 7.59 -4.76 -11.71
C SER A 99 8.55 -4.94 -10.53
N ASP A 100 9.79 -5.31 -10.84
CA ASP A 100 10.87 -5.44 -9.86
C ASP A 100 11.34 -4.09 -9.29
N SER A 101 11.03 -3.01 -10.02
CA SER A 101 11.32 -1.64 -9.62
C SER A 101 10.01 -0.89 -9.38
N PRO A 102 9.83 -0.20 -8.23
CA PRO A 102 8.67 0.62 -7.99
C PRO A 102 8.65 1.84 -8.92
N SER A 103 7.46 2.22 -9.38
CA SER A 103 7.28 3.42 -10.21
C SER A 103 7.17 4.69 -9.36
N LEU A 104 7.34 5.85 -9.99
CA LEU A 104 7.16 7.15 -9.33
C LEU A 104 5.67 7.47 -9.20
N CYS A 105 5.28 8.03 -8.05
CA CYS A 105 3.94 8.59 -7.86
C CYS A 105 3.84 9.96 -8.55
N PRO A 106 3.04 10.13 -9.62
CA PRO A 106 3.00 11.38 -10.38
C PRO A 106 2.31 12.53 -9.62
N LEU A 107 1.48 12.20 -8.63
CA LEU A 107 0.70 13.17 -7.86
C LEU A 107 1.53 13.89 -6.77
N LEU A 108 2.69 13.34 -6.40
CA LEU A 108 3.51 13.86 -5.33
C LEU A 108 4.94 14.09 -5.82
N ARG A 109 5.33 15.35 -5.88
CA ARG A 109 6.73 15.75 -6.07
C ARG A 109 7.28 16.24 -4.75
N HIS A 110 8.40 15.66 -4.32
CA HIS A 110 9.14 16.21 -3.18
C HIS A 110 9.94 17.43 -3.65
N ASP A 111 9.55 18.61 -3.18
CA ASP A 111 10.33 19.83 -3.34
C ASP A 111 11.11 20.09 -2.05
N VAL A 112 12.41 20.34 -2.18
CA VAL A 112 13.30 20.61 -1.05
C VAL A 112 13.65 22.08 -1.11
N ASP A 113 13.02 22.86 -0.23
CA ASP A 113 13.32 24.28 -0.11
C ASP A 113 14.71 24.46 0.52
N VAL A 114 15.61 25.01 -0.30
CA VAL A 114 17.01 25.28 0.06
C VAL A 114 17.23 26.74 0.47
N GLN A 115 16.18 27.57 0.44
CA GLN A 115 16.22 29.01 0.75
C GLN A 115 17.43 29.70 0.10
N ASP A 116 18.21 30.44 0.89
CA ASP A 116 19.40 31.18 0.42
C ASP A 116 20.69 30.34 0.44
N SER A 117 20.61 29.03 0.61
CA SER A 117 21.81 28.20 0.67
C SER A 117 22.50 28.08 -0.69
N HIS A 118 23.81 28.25 -0.70
CA HIS A 118 24.62 28.07 -1.89
C HIS A 118 25.05 26.61 -2.06
N PRO A 119 25.12 26.08 -3.30
CA PRO A 119 25.60 24.73 -3.54
C PRO A 119 27.01 24.52 -2.97
N VAL A 120 27.18 23.42 -2.22
CA VAL A 120 28.47 23.06 -1.62
C VAL A 120 29.13 21.95 -2.44
N ARG A 121 30.34 22.21 -2.94
CA ARG A 121 31.13 21.19 -3.64
C ARG A 121 31.92 20.37 -2.63
N GLN A 122 31.55 19.10 -2.48
CA GLN A 122 32.31 18.15 -1.67
C GLN A 122 33.08 17.18 -2.58
N PRO A 123 34.38 16.93 -2.34
CA PRO A 123 35.10 15.89 -3.06
C PRO A 123 34.50 14.52 -2.70
N PRO A 124 34.36 13.59 -3.66
CA PRO A 124 33.94 12.22 -3.35
C PRO A 124 34.85 11.63 -2.28
N TYR A 125 34.27 10.87 -1.36
CA TYR A 125 35.07 10.13 -0.39
C TYR A 125 35.97 9.12 -1.11
N ARG A 126 37.10 8.78 -0.50
CA ARG A 126 37.99 7.75 -1.04
C ARG A 126 37.23 6.42 -1.09
N LEU A 127 36.91 5.96 -2.31
CA LEU A 127 36.27 4.65 -2.51
C LEU A 127 37.33 3.55 -2.39
N ASN A 128 37.02 2.50 -1.64
CA ASN A 128 37.83 1.28 -1.64
C ASN A 128 37.68 0.57 -2.99
N ALA A 129 38.78 0.15 -3.60
CA ALA A 129 38.77 -0.52 -4.90
C ALA A 129 37.95 -1.81 -4.91
N GLU A 130 37.86 -2.50 -3.77
CA GLU A 130 37.10 -3.74 -3.58
C GLU A 130 35.58 -3.53 -3.43
N LYS A 131 35.14 -2.31 -3.12
CA LYS A 131 33.71 -1.96 -2.95
C LYS A 131 33.12 -1.27 -4.18
N ARG A 132 33.86 -1.29 -5.28
CA ARG A 132 33.51 -0.59 -6.51
C ARG A 132 32.77 -1.52 -7.47
#